data_AF-A0AAV2PSH4-F1
#
_entry.id   AF-A0AAV2PSH4-F1
#
_cell.length_a   1.000
_cell.length_b   1.000
_cell.length_c   1.000
_cell.angle_alpha   90.00
_cell.angle_beta   90.00
_cell.angle_gamma   90.00
#
_symmetry.space_group_name_H-M   'P 1'
#
loop_
_entity.id
_entity.type
_entity.pdbx_description
1 polymer ?
#
loop_
_entity_poly.entity_id
_entity_poly.type
_entity_poly.pdbx_seq_one_letter_code
_entity_poly.pdbx_strand_id
1 'polypeptide(L)'
;MEEEEEIEITSGIRQGCTLSTELFKLVTYEIMRELDEKGEDFVVEDIRMNSLFFADDSLILARTVESAREKIKIIAEISKHFGLHINEEKSKALIYGSRGHKEVAKEIEGIKVVKSLKYLGLEICDEEDIFRIQKEKIISEMRVLANALFMQ
;
A
#
# COMPACT_ATOMS: atom_id res chain seq x y z
N MET A 1 -13.39 -42.15 16.52
CA MET A 1 -12.24 -41.52 17.20
C MET A 1 -11.70 -40.56 16.18
N GLU A 2 -11.96 -39.27 16.36
CA GLU A 2 -11.35 -38.22 15.53
C GLU A 2 -9.90 -38.10 16.01
N GLU A 3 -8.94 -38.31 15.10
CA GLU A 3 -7.52 -38.09 15.38
C GLU A 3 -7.27 -36.58 15.36
N GLU A 4 -6.85 -36.02 16.50
CA GLU A 4 -6.34 -34.65 16.56
C GLU A 4 -4.93 -34.64 15.97
N GLU A 5 -4.77 -34.12 14.75
CA GLU A 5 -3.45 -33.83 14.17
C GLU A 5 -2.90 -32.55 14.78
N GLU A 6 -1.77 -32.66 15.48
CA GLU A 6 -1.04 -31.51 16.02
C GLU A 6 -0.24 -30.84 14.89
N ILE A 7 -0.71 -29.67 14.45
CA ILE A 7 -0.07 -28.91 13.38
C ILE A 7 1.09 -28.10 13.97
N GLU A 8 2.31 -28.40 13.56
CA GLU A 8 3.49 -27.63 13.95
C GLU A 8 3.49 -26.25 13.24
N ILE A 9 3.42 -25.18 14.03
CA ILE A 9 3.46 -23.81 13.53
C ILE A 9 4.93 -23.40 13.36
N THR A 10 5.40 -23.34 12.12
CA THR A 10 6.79 -23.00 11.79
C THR A 10 7.03 -21.51 11.57
N SER A 11 5.97 -20.72 11.32
CA SER A 11 6.04 -19.28 11.10
C SER A 11 4.67 -18.62 11.29
N GLY A 12 4.69 -17.29 11.47
CA GLY A 12 3.48 -16.48 11.62
C GLY A 12 3.21 -16.00 13.04
N ILE A 13 2.30 -15.03 13.15
CA ILE A 13 1.86 -14.46 14.43
C ILE A 13 0.47 -14.98 14.79
N ARG A 14 0.20 -15.17 16.09
CA ARG A 14 -1.09 -15.66 16.56
C ARG A 14 -2.15 -14.57 16.44
N GLN A 15 -3.18 -14.78 15.60
CA GLN A 15 -4.32 -13.87 15.50
C GLN A 15 -5.09 -13.80 16.84
N GLY A 16 -5.51 -12.59 17.23
CA GLY A 16 -6.20 -12.35 18.51
C GLY A 16 -5.29 -12.25 19.74
N CYS A 17 -3.97 -12.39 19.57
CA CYS A 17 -3.00 -12.11 20.62
C CYS A 17 -2.57 -10.64 20.56
N THR A 18 -2.67 -9.92 21.67
CA THR A 18 -2.22 -8.51 21.76
C THR A 18 -0.72 -8.40 21.43
N LEU A 19 0.12 -9.24 22.05
CA LEU A 19 1.56 -9.24 21.82
C LEU A 19 1.95 -9.37 20.33
N SER A 20 1.17 -10.12 19.54
CA SER A 20 1.40 -10.25 18.11
C SER A 20 1.26 -8.93 17.36
N THR A 21 0.31 -8.08 17.77
CA THR A 21 0.15 -6.72 17.24
C THR A 21 1.34 -5.83 17.61
N GLU A 22 1.81 -5.91 18.86
CA GLU A 22 2.99 -5.14 19.30
C GLU A 22 4.27 -5.55 18.56
N LEU A 23 4.50 -6.85 18.37
CA LEU A 23 5.65 -7.35 17.61
C LEU A 23 5.59 -6.90 16.14
N PHE A 24 4.40 -6.96 15.53
CA PHE A 24 4.24 -6.50 14.15
C PHE A 24 4.54 -5.01 14.01
N LYS A 25 4.09 -4.17 14.95
CA LYS A 25 4.43 -2.74 14.98
C LYS A 25 5.94 -2.50 15.02
N LEU A 26 6.69 -3.27 15.81
CA LEU A 26 8.14 -3.14 15.89
C LEU A 26 8.80 -3.50 14.55
N VAL A 27 8.36 -4.58 13.91
CA VAL A 27 8.85 -4.96 12.57
C VAL A 27 8.56 -3.86 11.55
N THR A 28 7.33 -3.34 11.52
CA THR A 28 6.97 -2.23 10.62
C THR A 28 7.81 -0.98 10.89
N TYR A 29 8.07 -0.66 12.16
CA TYR A 29 8.92 0.48 12.53
C TYR A 29 10.36 0.31 12.01
N GLU A 30 10.94 -0.88 12.11
CA GLU A 30 12.29 -1.14 11.57
C GLU A 30 12.32 -0.98 10.04
N ILE A 31 11.28 -1.43 9.33
CA ILE A 31 11.15 -1.22 7.88
C ILE A 31 11.05 0.28 7.55
N MET A 32 10.24 1.04 8.30
CA MET A 32 10.09 2.48 8.13
C MET A 32 11.42 3.20 8.38
N ARG A 33 12.14 2.85 9.46
CA ARG A 33 13.44 3.43 9.78
C ARG A 33 14.46 3.18 8.67
N GLU A 34 14.53 1.96 8.14
CA GLU A 34 15.42 1.63 7.03
C GLU A 34 15.12 2.47 5.78
N LEU A 35 13.83 2.69 5.51
CA LEU A 35 13.38 3.52 4.41
C LEU A 35 13.69 5.01 4.63
N ASP A 36 13.59 5.50 5.86
CA ASP A 36 13.97 6.87 6.24
C ASP A 36 15.49 7.09 6.12
N GLU A 37 16.30 6.09 6.46
CA GLU A 37 17.77 6.18 6.45
C GLU A 37 18.36 6.05 5.04
N LYS A 38 17.81 5.15 4.22
CA LYS A 38 18.37 4.79 2.90
C LYS A 38 17.56 5.34 1.72
N GLY A 39 16.26 5.57 1.90
CA GLY A 39 15.37 6.02 0.84
C GLY A 39 15.38 7.54 0.66
N GLU A 40 15.11 8.00 -0.55
CA GLU A 40 14.94 9.42 -0.82
C GLU A 40 13.66 9.96 -0.16
N ASP A 41 13.73 11.15 0.46
CA ASP A 41 12.53 11.84 0.95
C ASP A 41 11.57 12.19 -0.19
N PHE A 42 10.27 11.99 0.04
CA PHE A 42 9.24 12.63 -0.77
C PHE A 42 8.76 13.88 -0.04
N VAL A 43 8.94 15.03 -0.69
CA VAL A 43 8.77 16.36 -0.09
C VAL A 43 7.67 17.10 -0.83
N VAL A 44 6.65 17.52 -0.08
CA VAL A 44 5.57 18.38 -0.57
C VAL A 44 5.49 19.57 0.38
N GLU A 45 5.86 20.75 -0.13
CA GLU A 45 5.99 21.96 0.67
C GLU A 45 6.91 21.72 1.89
N ASP A 46 6.39 21.92 3.12
CA ASP A 46 7.13 21.70 4.36
C ASP A 46 7.00 20.27 4.92
N ILE A 47 6.22 19.41 4.25
CA ILE A 47 5.95 18.03 4.68
C ILE A 47 6.96 17.10 4.01
N ARG A 48 7.71 16.37 4.84
CA ARG A 48 8.59 15.27 4.43
C ARG A 48 7.98 13.95 4.86
N MET A 49 7.72 13.08 3.89
CA MET A 49 7.10 11.78 4.11
C MET A 49 7.48 10.86 2.96
N ASN A 50 8.05 9.70 3.22
CA ASN A 50 8.37 8.73 2.17
C ASN A 50 7.32 7.60 2.02
N SER A 51 6.45 7.42 3.03
CA SER A 51 5.56 6.28 3.13
C SER A 51 4.44 6.47 4.16
N LEU A 52 3.38 5.66 4.03
CA LEU A 52 2.31 5.49 5.01
C LEU A 52 2.13 4.00 5.28
N PHE A 53 2.15 3.61 6.56
CA PHE A 53 1.99 2.22 6.97
C PHE A 53 0.73 2.06 7.84
N PHE A 54 -0.07 1.05 7.52
CA PHE A 54 -1.22 0.64 8.30
C PHE A 54 -1.28 -0.89 8.35
N ALA A 55 -0.78 -1.45 9.45
CA ALA A 55 -0.57 -2.90 9.54
C ALA A 55 0.23 -3.42 8.32
N ASP A 56 -0.28 -4.42 7.61
CA ASP A 56 0.33 -5.00 6.42
C ASP A 56 0.12 -4.16 5.14
N ASP A 57 -0.82 -3.21 5.14
CA ASP A 57 -1.03 -2.28 4.04
C ASP A 57 -0.06 -1.11 4.14
N SER A 58 0.81 -0.97 3.12
CA SER A 58 1.76 0.15 3.01
C SER A 58 1.58 0.90 1.69
N LEU A 59 1.76 2.22 1.74
CA LEU A 59 1.82 3.10 0.59
C LEU A 59 3.19 3.77 0.55
N ILE A 60 3.93 3.59 -0.53
CA ILE A 60 5.27 4.16 -0.71
C ILE A 60 5.20 5.30 -1.72
N LEU A 61 5.78 6.45 -1.37
CA LEU A 61 5.77 7.66 -2.20
C LEU A 61 7.15 7.86 -2.83
N ALA A 62 7.20 8.16 -4.13
CA ALA A 62 8.46 8.40 -4.85
C ALA A 62 8.28 9.50 -5.90
N ARG A 63 9.35 10.25 -6.18
CA ARG A 63 9.35 11.32 -7.20
C ARG A 63 9.64 10.82 -8.61
N THR A 64 10.38 9.72 -8.72
CA THR A 64 10.78 9.11 -9.99
C THR A 64 10.55 7.60 -9.93
N VAL A 65 10.49 6.97 -11.10
CA VAL A 65 10.39 5.50 -11.19
C VAL A 65 11.63 4.85 -10.59
N GLU A 66 12.81 5.46 -10.76
CA GLU A 66 14.08 4.99 -10.22
C GLU A 66 14.07 5.02 -8.68
N SER A 67 13.60 6.11 -8.08
CA SER A 67 13.42 6.25 -6.63
C SER A 67 12.41 5.22 -6.11
N ALA A 68 11.32 4.95 -6.84
CA ALA A 68 10.39 3.89 -6.49
C ALA A 68 11.05 2.50 -6.50
N ARG A 69 11.85 2.17 -7.53
CA ARG A 69 12.58 0.89 -7.62
C ARG A 69 13.53 0.72 -6.44
N GLU A 70 14.28 1.75 -6.08
CA GLU A 70 15.22 1.72 -4.96
C GLU A 70 14.49 1.48 -3.63
N LYS A 71 13.40 2.20 -3.38
CA LYS A 71 12.59 2.01 -2.16
C LYS A 71 12.00 0.61 -2.06
N ILE A 72 11.50 0.06 -3.17
CA ILE A 72 10.98 -1.31 -3.20
C ILE A 72 12.09 -2.32 -2.84
N LYS A 73 13.31 -2.12 -3.35
CA LYS A 73 14.46 -2.98 -3.02
C LYS A 73 14.85 -2.88 -1.55
N ILE A 74 14.92 -1.67 -0.99
CA ILE A 74 15.20 -1.45 0.43
C ILE A 74 14.18 -2.21 1.28
N ILE A 75 12.89 -2.02 1.02
CA ILE A 75 11.80 -2.70 1.75
C ILE A 75 11.91 -4.21 1.60
N ALA A 76 12.15 -4.71 0.38
CA ALA A 76 12.28 -6.15 0.13
C ALA A 76 13.48 -6.77 0.87
N GLU A 77 14.59 -6.04 1.01
CA GLU A 77 15.78 -6.49 1.72
C GLU A 77 15.54 -6.57 3.23
N ILE A 78 15.08 -5.47 3.85
CA ILE A 78 14.82 -5.44 5.30
C ILE A 78 13.68 -6.40 5.69
N SER A 79 12.65 -6.51 4.86
CA SER A 79 11.52 -7.43 5.11
C SER A 79 11.97 -8.88 5.21
N LYS A 80 12.94 -9.30 4.39
CA LYS A 80 13.48 -10.67 4.41
C LYS A 80 14.12 -11.03 5.75
N HIS A 81 14.72 -10.09 6.46
CA HIS A 81 15.31 -10.34 7.78
C HIS A 81 14.25 -10.73 8.82
N PHE A 82 13.00 -10.29 8.62
CA PHE A 82 11.86 -10.62 9.46
C PHE A 82 10.99 -11.76 8.90
N GLY A 83 11.45 -12.44 7.84
CA GLY A 83 10.68 -13.49 7.17
C GLY A 83 9.46 -12.95 6.41
N LEU A 84 9.45 -11.67 6.07
CA LEU A 84 8.39 -11.02 5.29
C LEU A 84 8.78 -10.88 3.81
N HIS A 85 7.78 -10.91 2.94
CA HIS A 85 7.95 -10.75 1.50
C HIS A 85 6.88 -9.83 0.94
N ILE A 86 7.26 -9.02 -0.06
CA ILE A 86 6.31 -8.20 -0.81
C ILE A 86 5.45 -9.12 -1.67
N ASN A 87 4.14 -8.96 -1.59
CA ASN A 87 3.23 -9.69 -2.46
C ASN A 87 3.09 -8.93 -3.78
N GLU A 88 3.87 -9.31 -4.80
CA GLU A 88 3.88 -8.65 -6.12
C GLU A 88 2.52 -8.70 -6.83
N GLU A 89 1.74 -9.78 -6.64
CA GLU A 89 0.42 -9.93 -7.23
C GLU A 89 -0.62 -8.96 -6.65
N LYS A 90 -0.57 -8.71 -5.33
CA LYS A 90 -1.46 -7.77 -4.64
C LYS A 90 -0.98 -6.34 -4.74
N SER A 91 0.34 -6.13 -4.78
CA SER A 91 0.93 -4.81 -4.89
C SER A 91 0.60 -4.16 -6.24
N LYS A 92 0.43 -2.85 -6.22
CA LYS A 92 0.13 -2.03 -7.41
C LYS A 92 0.93 -0.74 -7.35
N ALA A 93 1.40 -0.30 -8.51
CA ALA A 93 2.06 0.98 -8.66
C ALA A 93 1.15 1.92 -9.45
N LEU A 94 1.12 3.19 -9.05
CA LEU A 94 0.39 4.26 -9.72
C LEU A 94 1.39 5.37 -10.05
N ILE A 95 1.40 5.82 -11.30
CA ILE A 95 2.25 6.92 -11.75
C ILE A 95 1.33 8.09 -12.09
N TYR A 96 1.40 9.16 -11.29
CA TYR A 96 0.60 10.37 -11.50
C TYR A 96 1.47 11.52 -12.04
N GLY A 97 0.86 12.50 -12.71
CA GLY A 97 1.54 13.74 -13.10
C GLY A 97 2.49 13.63 -14.30
N SER A 98 2.53 12.49 -14.99
CA SER A 98 3.31 12.32 -16.24
C SER A 98 2.67 13.07 -17.41
N ARG A 99 2.75 14.41 -17.39
CA ARG A 99 2.31 15.24 -18.53
C ARG A 99 3.31 15.08 -19.68
N GLY A 100 3.05 14.11 -20.57
CA GLY A 100 3.67 14.05 -21.90
C GLY A 100 4.75 12.98 -22.12
N HIS A 101 5.11 12.15 -21.14
CA HIS A 101 6.05 11.05 -21.37
C HIS A 101 5.30 9.79 -21.83
N LYS A 102 5.43 9.49 -23.13
CA LYS A 102 4.70 8.44 -23.86
C LYS A 102 5.16 7.00 -23.59
N GLU A 103 6.05 6.77 -22.63
CA GLU A 103 6.43 5.42 -22.19
C GLU A 103 6.43 5.37 -20.66
N VAL A 104 5.22 5.27 -20.10
CA VAL A 104 5.05 4.95 -18.69
C VAL A 104 5.44 3.48 -18.50
N ALA A 105 6.31 3.20 -17.52
CA ALA A 105 6.68 1.83 -17.18
C ALA A 105 5.43 0.97 -16.96
N LYS A 106 5.41 -0.25 -17.51
CA LYS A 106 4.28 -1.18 -17.28
C LYS A 106 4.37 -1.87 -15.92
N GLU A 107 5.57 -1.93 -15.37
CA GLU A 107 5.89 -2.52 -14.08
C GLU A 107 7.11 -1.84 -13.45
N ILE A 108 7.22 -1.94 -12.13
CA ILE A 108 8.34 -1.45 -11.32
C ILE A 108 8.71 -2.56 -10.35
N GLU A 109 9.87 -3.20 -10.51
CA GLU A 109 10.33 -4.32 -9.67
C GLU A 109 9.25 -5.41 -9.50
N GLY A 110 8.69 -5.90 -10.61
CA GLY A 110 7.61 -6.91 -10.61
C GLY A 110 6.21 -6.39 -10.26
N ILE A 111 6.10 -5.18 -9.72
CA ILE A 111 4.82 -4.56 -9.37
C ILE A 111 4.19 -3.91 -10.60
N LYS A 112 3.02 -4.38 -10.99
CA LYS A 112 2.26 -3.86 -12.15
C LYS A 112 1.84 -2.41 -11.93
N VAL A 113 2.07 -1.57 -12.95
CA VAL A 113 1.55 -0.20 -13.00
C VAL A 113 0.09 -0.23 -13.47
N VAL A 114 -0.78 0.46 -12.73
CA VAL A 114 -2.22 0.54 -12.95
C VAL A 114 -2.68 2.00 -13.02
N LYS A 115 -3.92 2.21 -13.48
CA LYS A 115 -4.55 3.53 -13.55
C LYS A 115 -5.30 3.93 -12.29
N SER A 116 -5.73 2.95 -11.50
CA SER A 116 -6.30 3.18 -10.17
C SER A 116 -5.89 2.07 -9.21
N LEU A 117 -5.78 2.43 -7.94
CA LEU A 117 -5.54 1.51 -6.83
C LEU A 117 -6.37 1.92 -5.62
N LYS A 118 -6.52 1.00 -4.67
CA LYS A 118 -7.22 1.25 -3.41
C LYS A 118 -6.23 1.21 -2.25
N TYR A 119 -6.32 2.19 -1.36
CA TYR A 119 -5.60 2.21 -0.10
C TYR A 119 -6.58 2.57 1.02
N LEU A 120 -6.70 1.70 2.04
CA LEU A 120 -7.61 1.88 3.18
C LEU A 120 -9.06 2.22 2.79
N GLY A 121 -9.55 1.61 1.71
CA GLY A 121 -10.91 1.84 1.21
C GLY A 121 -11.06 3.01 0.25
N LEU A 122 -10.07 3.89 0.15
CA LEU A 122 -10.05 5.03 -0.77
C LEU A 122 -9.47 4.63 -2.12
N GLU A 123 -10.19 4.94 -3.20
CA GLU A 123 -9.71 4.75 -4.56
C GLU A 123 -8.96 5.99 -5.07
N ILE A 124 -7.74 5.77 -5.56
CA ILE A 124 -6.83 6.80 -6.07
C ILE A 124 -6.54 6.49 -7.54
N CYS A 125 -6.61 7.49 -8.42
CA CYS A 125 -6.33 7.34 -9.85
C CYS A 125 -5.18 8.23 -10.35
N ASP A 126 -4.69 7.95 -11.57
CA ASP A 126 -3.57 8.62 -12.23
C ASP A 126 -3.93 9.97 -12.88
N GLU A 127 -5.12 10.49 -12.58
CA GLU A 127 -5.66 11.72 -13.14
C GLU A 127 -5.30 12.96 -12.31
N GLU A 128 -5.60 14.15 -12.84
CA GLU A 128 -5.32 15.43 -12.16
C GLU A 128 -6.09 15.56 -10.83
N ASP A 129 -7.35 15.14 -10.81
CA ASP A 129 -8.09 14.90 -9.57
C ASP A 129 -7.94 13.42 -9.18
N ILE A 130 -6.93 13.13 -8.35
CA ILE A 130 -6.60 11.77 -7.91
C ILE A 130 -7.77 11.07 -7.18
N PHE A 131 -8.75 11.83 -6.68
CA PHE A 131 -9.93 11.30 -6.00
C PHE A 131 -11.19 11.31 -6.88
N ARG A 132 -11.08 11.57 -8.19
CA ARG A 132 -12.23 11.67 -9.10
C ARG A 132 -13.13 10.44 -9.01
N ILE A 133 -12.55 9.24 -9.16
CA ILE A 133 -13.30 7.98 -9.11
C ILE A 133 -13.98 7.80 -7.76
N GLN A 134 -13.28 8.09 -6.66
CA GLN A 134 -13.83 8.01 -5.31
C GLN A 134 -15.01 8.98 -5.09
N LYS A 135 -14.89 10.22 -5.57
CA LYS A 135 -15.96 11.24 -5.49
C LYS A 135 -17.18 10.80 -6.29
N GLU A 136 -16.99 10.34 -7.52
CA GLU A 136 -18.06 9.83 -8.39
C GLU A 136 -18.81 8.68 -7.71
N LYS A 137 -18.07 7.75 -7.09
CA LYS A 137 -18.64 6.63 -6.35
C LYS A 137 -19.51 7.09 -5.18
N ILE A 138 -18.98 7.97 -4.31
CA ILE A 138 -19.74 8.50 -3.16
C ILE A 138 -21.02 9.21 -3.63
N ILE A 139 -20.93 10.04 -4.67
CA ILE A 139 -22.09 10.75 -5.22
C ILE A 139 -23.13 9.76 -5.75
N SER A 140 -22.71 8.69 -6.42
CA SER A 140 -23.61 7.67 -6.93
C SER A 140 -24.35 6.92 -5.81
N GLU A 141 -23.65 6.55 -4.75
CA GLU A 141 -24.22 5.88 -3.57
C GLU A 141 -25.21 6.79 -2.83
N MET A 142 -24.87 8.07 -2.67
CA MET A 142 -25.76 9.07 -2.08
C MET A 142 -27.04 9.26 -2.89
N ARG A 143 -26.98 9.24 -4.22
CA ARG A 143 -28.18 9.33 -5.08
C ARG A 143 -29.10 8.13 -4.87
N VAL A 144 -28.54 6.92 -4.77
CA VAL A 144 -29.32 5.71 -4.50
C VAL A 144 -30.02 5.79 -3.15
N LEU A 145 -29.30 6.21 -2.10
CA LEU A 145 -29.85 6.39 -0.75
C LEU A 145 -30.93 7.47 -0.70
N ALA A 146 -30.70 8.62 -1.33
CA ALA A 146 -31.70 9.70 -1.39
C ALA A 146 -32.98 9.23 -2.09
N ASN A 147 -32.86 8.54 -3.23
CA ASN A 147 -34.02 8.00 -3.93
C ASN A 147 -34.79 6.98 -3.07
N ALA A 148 -34.09 6.14 -2.30
CA ALA A 148 -34.74 5.18 -1.39
C ALA A 148 -35.49 5.87 -0.24
N LEU A 149 -35.00 7.02 0.26
CA LEU A 149 -35.62 7.78 1.35
C LEU A 149 -36.81 8.64 0.90
N PHE A 150 -36.77 9.20 -0.31
CA PHE A 150 -37.81 10.11 -0.82
C PHE A 150 -38.89 9.40 -1.67
N MET A 151 -38.82 8.08 -1.83
CA MET A 151 -39.87 7.26 -2.46
C MET A 151 -40.75 6.49 -1.44
N GLN A 152 -40.71 6.88 -0.15
CA GLN A 152 -41.72 6.52 0.86
C GLN A 152 -42.67 7.69 1.08
#